data_AF-A0A1F1SMB2-F1
#
_entry.id   AF-A0A1F1SMB2-F1
#
_cell.length_a   1.000
_cell.length_b   1.000
_cell.length_c   1.000
_cell.angle_alpha   90.00
_cell.angle_beta   90.00
_cell.angle_gamma   90.00
#
_symmetry.space_group_name_H-M   'P 1'
#
loop_
_entity.id
_entity.type
_entity.pdbx_description
1 polymer ?
#
loop_
_entity_poly.entity_id
_entity_poly.type
_entity_poly.pdbx_seq_one_letter_code
_entity_poly.pdbx_strand_id
1 'polypeptide(L)'
;MFASKPLFSALALVLALGASVPAAAEPPHGRHAGKAHKAKKPHKLHPACKKYLDRRAKWYRFEGDKAELRENSKAKQAFRELPYRDQAEQCRAAYEAFDDFDHGKFRR
;
A
#
# COMPACT_ATOMS: atom_id res chain seq x y z
N MET A 1 16.60 -28.14 -5.09
CA MET A 1 16.62 -26.68 -5.28
C MET A 1 15.19 -26.25 -5.54
N PHE A 2 14.47 -25.78 -4.52
CA PHE A 2 13.08 -25.35 -4.69
C PHE A 2 13.08 -23.96 -5.32
N ALA A 3 12.55 -23.87 -6.53
CA ALA A 3 12.39 -22.62 -7.25
C ALA A 3 11.48 -21.69 -6.45
N SER A 4 12.09 -20.74 -5.76
CA SER A 4 11.44 -19.57 -5.17
C SER A 4 10.89 -18.73 -6.31
N LYS A 5 9.65 -19.02 -6.71
CA LYS A 5 8.90 -18.15 -7.60
C LYS A 5 8.73 -16.81 -6.85
N PRO A 6 9.07 -15.66 -7.45
CA PRO A 6 8.79 -14.38 -6.83
C PRO A 6 7.27 -14.29 -6.72
N LEU A 7 6.75 -14.41 -5.51
CA LEU A 7 5.36 -14.09 -5.22
C LEU A 7 5.24 -12.62 -5.56
N PHE A 8 4.63 -12.36 -6.72
CA PHE A 8 4.31 -11.02 -7.18
C PHE A 8 3.71 -10.27 -6.00
N SER A 9 4.47 -9.26 -5.56
CA SER A 9 4.14 -8.43 -4.41
C SER A 9 2.70 -7.97 -4.57
N ALA A 10 1.78 -8.48 -3.74
CA ALA A 10 0.37 -8.08 -3.78
C ALA A 10 0.19 -6.55 -3.61
N LEU A 11 1.25 -5.87 -3.16
CA LEU A 11 1.38 -4.42 -3.13
C LEU A 11 1.30 -3.77 -4.52
N ALA A 12 1.81 -4.42 -5.57
CA ALA A 12 1.79 -3.90 -6.94
C ALA A 12 0.36 -3.85 -7.52
N LEU A 13 -0.50 -4.81 -7.14
CA LEU A 13 -1.89 -4.80 -7.61
C LEU A 13 -2.73 -3.70 -6.95
N VAL A 14 -2.51 -3.41 -5.66
CA VAL A 14 -3.26 -2.36 -4.96
C VAL A 14 -2.88 -0.96 -5.46
N LEU A 15 -1.63 -0.76 -5.91
CA LEU A 15 -1.18 0.50 -6.52
C LEU A 15 -1.66 0.68 -7.98
N ALA A 16 -1.94 -0.41 -8.70
CA ALA A 16 -2.31 -0.36 -10.12
C ALA A 16 -3.77 0.10 -10.36
N LEU A 17 -4.68 -0.04 -9.39
CA LEU A 17 -6.08 0.37 -9.57
C LEU A 17 -6.32 1.89 -9.47
N GLY A 18 -5.27 2.68 -9.20
CA GLY A 18 -5.36 4.16 -9.17
C GLY A 18 -5.07 4.85 -10.51
N ALA A 19 -4.81 4.10 -11.59
CA ALA A 19 -4.38 4.67 -12.88
C ALA A 19 -5.29 4.21 -14.04
N SER A 20 -6.53 4.67 -14.06
CA SER A 20 -7.32 4.73 -15.31
C SER A 20 -6.93 5.98 -16.09
N VAL A 21 -5.85 5.87 -16.88
CA VAL A 21 -5.51 6.83 -17.93
C VAL A 21 -6.13 6.39 -19.26
N PRO A 22 -6.97 7.22 -19.93
CA PRO A 22 -7.13 7.10 -21.36
C PRO A 22 -5.97 7.87 -22.04
N ALA A 23 -5.37 7.21 -23.03
CA ALA A 23 -4.37 7.78 -23.90
C ALA A 23 -4.93 8.95 -24.72
N ALA A 24 -4.23 10.08 -24.72
CA ALA A 24 -4.35 11.11 -25.76
C ALA A 24 -3.09 12.00 -25.83
N ALA A 25 -2.42 11.91 -26.98
CA ALA A 25 -1.60 12.91 -27.69
C ALA A 25 -0.39 13.61 -27.01
N GLU A 26 0.69 13.67 -27.79
CA GLU A 26 1.99 14.32 -27.55
C GLU A 26 1.93 15.87 -27.34
N PRO A 27 3.01 16.51 -26.83
CA PRO A 27 2.95 17.64 -25.90
C PRO A 27 3.11 19.03 -26.55
N PRO A 28 2.84 20.10 -25.79
CA PRO A 28 3.67 21.30 -25.92
C PRO A 28 4.31 21.68 -24.58
N HIS A 29 5.58 22.07 -24.70
CA HIS A 29 6.43 22.58 -23.65
C HIS A 29 5.75 23.67 -22.81
N GLY A 30 5.79 23.51 -21.49
CA GLY A 30 5.36 24.53 -20.53
C GLY A 30 6.16 24.43 -19.23
N ARG A 31 7.27 25.17 -19.14
CA ARG A 31 8.01 25.40 -17.89
C ARG A 31 7.12 26.17 -16.92
N HIS A 32 6.59 25.52 -15.89
CA HIS A 32 6.12 26.16 -14.66
C HIS A 32 6.78 25.43 -13.48
N ALA A 33 7.95 25.90 -13.03
CA ALA A 33 8.08 26.91 -11.97
C ALA A 33 7.60 26.41 -10.60
N GLY A 34 8.60 26.08 -9.77
CA GLY A 34 8.59 26.04 -8.31
C GLY A 34 7.24 26.10 -7.58
N LYS A 35 6.83 24.95 -7.07
CA LYS A 35 6.13 24.87 -5.80
C LYS A 35 6.92 23.90 -4.94
N ALA A 36 7.76 24.43 -4.06
CA ALA A 36 8.19 23.67 -2.88
C ALA A 36 6.90 23.20 -2.20
N HIS A 37 6.57 21.91 -2.34
CA HIS A 37 5.51 21.30 -1.58
C HIS A 37 5.86 21.52 -0.11
N LYS A 38 5.20 22.49 0.54
CA LYS A 38 5.10 22.51 2.00
C LYS A 38 4.61 21.12 2.36
N ALA A 39 5.51 20.27 2.86
CA ALA A 39 5.19 18.91 3.25
C ALA A 39 4.05 19.01 4.27
N LYS A 40 2.80 18.83 3.80
CA LYS A 40 1.65 18.77 4.67
C LYS A 40 1.96 17.64 5.66
N LYS A 41 1.84 17.92 6.95
CA LYS A 41 2.12 16.91 7.98
C LYS A 41 1.33 15.66 7.61
N PRO A 42 1.96 14.47 7.57
CA PRO A 42 1.28 13.24 7.18
C PRO A 42 0.05 13.04 8.06
N HIS A 43 -1.04 12.63 7.45
CA HIS A 43 -2.31 12.44 8.15
C HIS A 43 -2.14 11.41 9.28
N LYS A 44 -3.05 11.49 10.26
CA LYS A 44 -3.21 10.41 11.24
C LYS A 44 -3.61 9.14 10.47
N LEU A 45 -2.98 8.02 10.81
CA LEU A 45 -3.29 6.73 10.20
C LEU A 45 -4.70 6.29 10.59
N HIS A 46 -5.51 5.91 9.61
CA HIS A 46 -6.86 5.41 9.83
C HIS A 46 -6.85 4.06 10.61
N PRO A 47 -7.80 3.81 11.52
CA PRO A 47 -7.86 2.54 12.27
C PRO A 47 -7.97 1.29 11.39
N ALA A 48 -8.65 1.38 10.23
CA ALA A 48 -8.70 0.29 9.26
C ALA A 48 -7.29 -0.08 8.74
N CYS A 49 -6.46 0.92 8.41
CA CYS A 49 -5.07 0.70 8.03
C CYS A 49 -4.25 0.10 9.16
N LYS A 50 -4.48 0.53 10.41
CA LYS A 50 -3.82 -0.09 11.56
C LYS A 50 -4.14 -1.59 11.64
N LYS A 51 -5.43 -1.97 11.54
CA LYS A 51 -5.85 -3.38 11.55
C LYS A 51 -5.17 -4.19 10.44
N TYR A 52 -5.18 -3.69 9.22
CA TYR A 52 -4.52 -4.32 8.07
C TYR A 52 -3.01 -4.48 8.26
N LEU A 53 -2.31 -3.41 8.57
CA LEU A 53 -0.85 -3.43 8.70
C LEU A 53 -0.39 -4.29 9.90
N ASP A 54 -1.16 -4.32 10.99
CA ASP A 54 -0.87 -5.18 12.14
C ASP A 54 -1.05 -6.66 11.81
N ARG A 55 -2.12 -7.00 11.07
CA ARG A 55 -2.36 -8.37 10.57
C ARG A 55 -1.25 -8.82 9.62
N ARG A 56 -0.93 -7.98 8.62
CA ARG A 56 0.17 -8.20 7.68
C ARG A 56 1.52 -8.37 8.39
N ALA A 57 1.82 -7.53 9.38
CA ALA A 57 3.03 -7.66 10.20
C ALA A 57 3.05 -8.97 10.99
N LYS A 58 1.91 -9.40 11.55
CA LYS A 58 1.81 -10.65 12.31
C LYS A 58 2.09 -11.86 11.41
N TRP A 59 1.55 -11.85 10.19
CA TRP A 59 1.83 -12.88 9.19
C TRP A 59 3.32 -12.96 8.85
N TYR A 60 3.94 -11.85 8.44
CA TYR A 60 5.37 -11.90 8.07
C TYR A 60 6.33 -12.13 9.24
N ARG A 61 5.93 -11.80 10.48
CA ARG A 61 6.68 -12.24 11.67
C ARG A 61 6.59 -13.75 11.87
N PHE A 62 5.42 -14.34 11.60
CA PHE A 62 5.24 -15.78 11.67
C PHE A 62 6.06 -16.50 10.58
N GLU A 63 6.09 -15.98 9.36
CA GLU A 63 6.91 -16.50 8.25
C GLU A 63 8.42 -16.20 8.39
N GLY A 64 8.79 -15.24 9.24
CA GLY A 64 10.19 -14.81 9.40
C GLY A 64 10.70 -13.87 8.30
N ASP A 65 9.82 -13.31 7.48
CA ASP A 65 10.19 -12.43 6.36
C ASP A 65 10.43 -10.99 6.82
N LYS A 66 11.71 -10.68 7.08
CA LYS A 66 12.15 -9.34 7.50
C LYS A 66 12.05 -8.30 6.37
N ALA A 67 12.09 -8.71 5.11
CA ALA A 67 12.00 -7.77 3.99
C ALA A 67 10.57 -7.24 3.88
N GLU A 68 9.59 -8.13 3.93
CA GLU A 68 8.17 -7.76 3.91
C GLU A 68 7.76 -6.94 5.14
N LEU A 69 8.40 -7.13 6.29
CA LEU A 69 8.21 -6.25 7.45
C LEU A 69 8.69 -4.81 7.19
N ARG A 70 9.79 -4.63 6.45
CA ARG A 70 10.26 -3.29 6.04
C ARG A 70 9.30 -2.66 5.03
N GLU A 71 8.81 -3.45 4.07
CA GLU A 71 7.79 -2.99 3.12
C GLU A 71 6.47 -2.62 3.84
N ASN A 72 6.12 -3.32 4.92
CA ASN A 72 4.96 -2.96 5.74
C ASN A 72 5.13 -1.62 6.47
N SER A 73 6.35 -1.29 6.91
CA SER A 73 6.67 0.03 7.45
C SER A 73 6.58 1.13 6.39
N LYS A 74 7.00 0.87 5.15
CA LYS A 74 6.85 1.81 4.01
C LYS A 74 5.38 1.99 3.63
N ALA A 75 4.61 0.91 3.55
CA ALA A 75 3.17 0.96 3.29
C ALA A 75 2.45 1.81 4.35
N LYS A 76 2.82 1.68 5.64
CA LYS A 76 2.30 2.54 6.71
C LYS A 76 2.54 4.02 6.43
N GLN A 77 3.72 4.38 5.92
CA GLN A 77 4.04 5.77 5.60
C GLN A 77 3.23 6.25 4.39
N ALA A 78 3.17 5.45 3.32
CA ALA A 78 2.39 5.75 2.13
C ALA A 78 0.90 5.97 2.43
N PHE A 79 0.30 5.12 3.28
CA PHE A 79 -1.10 5.33 3.69
C PHE A 79 -1.30 6.67 4.41
N ARG A 80 -0.33 7.17 5.18
CA ARG A 80 -0.45 8.47 5.86
C ARG A 80 -0.38 9.67 4.91
N GLU A 81 0.10 9.46 3.69
CA GLU A 81 0.14 10.49 2.65
C GLU A 81 -1.19 10.61 1.91
N LEU A 82 -2.05 9.58 2.00
CA LEU A 82 -3.40 9.59 1.43
C LEU A 82 -4.39 10.39 2.28
N PRO A 83 -5.43 10.97 1.66
CA PRO A 83 -6.59 11.51 2.37
C PRO A 83 -7.19 10.49 3.34
N TYR A 84 -7.69 10.97 4.48
CA TYR A 84 -8.16 10.10 5.57
C TYR A 84 -9.36 9.19 5.18
N ARG A 85 -10.15 9.59 4.19
CA ARG A 85 -11.24 8.76 3.63
C ARG A 85 -10.68 7.65 2.74
N ASP A 86 -9.77 7.99 1.84
CA ASP A 86 -9.13 7.04 0.92
C ASP A 86 -8.33 5.98 1.68
N GLN A 87 -7.67 6.36 2.78
CA GLN A 87 -7.07 5.39 3.71
C GLN A 87 -8.07 4.32 4.17
N ALA A 88 -9.29 4.73 4.53
CA ALA A 88 -10.29 3.81 5.06
C ALA A 88 -10.77 2.81 4.01
N GLU A 89 -10.92 3.25 2.77
CA GLU A 89 -11.36 2.42 1.65
C GLU A 89 -10.25 1.44 1.23
N GLN A 90 -9.06 1.96 0.91
CA GLN A 90 -7.94 1.13 0.46
C GLN A 90 -7.53 0.08 1.48
N CYS A 91 -7.46 0.45 2.77
CA CYS A 91 -7.07 -0.50 3.80
C CYS A 91 -8.16 -1.52 4.15
N ARG A 92 -9.45 -1.23 3.89
CA ARG A 92 -10.51 -2.25 4.02
C ARG A 92 -10.41 -3.26 2.90
N ALA A 93 -10.31 -2.79 1.65
CA ALA A 93 -10.11 -3.65 0.50
C ALA A 93 -8.84 -4.51 0.64
N ALA A 94 -7.74 -3.92 1.09
CA ALA A 94 -6.50 -4.65 1.33
C ALA A 94 -6.62 -5.65 2.49
N TYR A 95 -7.39 -5.35 3.53
CA TYR A 95 -7.63 -6.28 4.64
C TYR A 95 -8.40 -7.53 4.18
N GLU A 96 -9.42 -7.33 3.35
CA GLU A 96 -10.25 -8.40 2.79
C GLU A 96 -9.44 -9.25 1.81
N ALA A 97 -8.71 -8.63 0.88
CA ALA A 97 -7.85 -9.37 -0.07
C ALA A 97 -6.71 -10.15 0.63
N PHE A 98 -6.24 -9.66 1.78
CA PHE A 98 -5.21 -10.36 2.55
C PHE A 98 -5.75 -11.57 3.30
N ASP A 99 -7.08 -11.71 3.46
CA ASP A 99 -7.73 -12.87 4.07
C ASP A 99 -7.47 -14.14 3.26
N ASP A 100 -7.56 -14.03 1.92
CA ASP A 100 -7.27 -15.12 1.01
C ASP A 100 -5.80 -15.53 1.06
N PHE A 101 -4.90 -14.55 1.23
CA PHE A 101 -3.46 -14.77 1.27
C PHE A 101 -2.99 -15.41 2.58
N ASP A 102 -3.47 -14.92 3.73
CA ASP A 102 -3.07 -15.44 5.04
C ASP A 102 -3.99 -16.58 5.53
N HIS A 103 -4.90 -17.04 4.66
CA HIS A 103 -5.90 -18.06 4.92
C HIS A 103 -6.76 -17.80 6.16
N GLY A 104 -7.05 -16.53 6.47
CA GLY A 104 -7.83 -16.15 7.64
C GLY A 104 -7.09 -16.31 8.97
N LYS A 105 -5.84 -16.77 8.98
CA LYS A 105 -5.11 -17.23 10.18
C LYS A 105 -5.01 -16.18 11.28
N PHE A 106 -4.96 -14.90 10.89
CA PHE A 106 -4.82 -13.78 11.82
C PHE A 106 -6.01 -12.82 11.83
N ARG A 107 -7.16 -13.24 11.28
CA ARG A 107 -8.42 -12.49 11.35
C ARG A 107 -8.89 -12.40 12.82
N ARG A 108 -9.14 -11.18 13.31
CA ARG A 108 -9.68 -10.89 14.66
C ARG A 108 -10.77 -9.84 14.59
#